data_AF-A0A383D6Y8-F1
#
_entry.id   AF-A0A383D6Y8-F1
#
_cell.length_a   1.000
_cell.length_b   1.000
_cell.length_c   1.000
_cell.angle_alpha   90.00
_cell.angle_beta   90.00
_cell.angle_gamma   90.00
#
_symmetry.space_group_name_H-M   'P 1'
#
loop_
_entity.id
_entity.type
_entity.pdbx_description
1 polymer ?
#
loop_
_entity_poly.entity_id
_entity_poly.type
_entity_poly.pdbx_seq_one_letter_code
_entity_poly.pdbx_strand_id
1 'polypeptide(L)' 'MHFLPDVYVPCEVCEGARYNRDTLDIEFKGKNIAGVLSLSCEEALEFFSNQPSIARHMQTLVDVGLGYVRLGQPAP' A
#
# COMPACT_ATOMS: atom_id res chain seq x y z
N MET A 1 -29.05 12.38 19.49
CA MET A 1 -28.56 12.70 18.12
C MET A 1 -27.06 12.93 18.23
N HIS A 2 -26.23 12.07 17.63
CA HIS A 2 -24.80 12.32 17.54
C HIS A 2 -24.57 13.31 16.39
N PHE A 3 -23.95 14.44 16.70
CA PHE A 3 -23.91 15.65 15.85
C PHE A 3 -22.58 15.79 15.09
N LEU A 4 -21.63 14.88 15.29
CA LEU A 4 -20.28 14.95 14.75
C LEU A 4 -20.07 13.85 13.70
N PRO A 5 -19.32 14.14 12.61
CA PRO A 5 -18.92 13.14 11.65
C PRO A 5 -18.01 12.09 12.31
N ASP A 6 -18.04 10.87 11.78
CA ASP A 6 -17.19 9.78 12.26
C ASP A 6 -15.71 10.12 12.07
N VAL A 7 -14.91 9.86 13.10
CA VAL A 7 -13.46 10.07 13.09
C VAL A 7 -12.78 8.71 13.09
N TYR A 8 -11.91 8.49 12.11
CA TYR A 8 -11.08 7.29 12.04
C TYR A 8 -9.77 7.54 12.77
N VAL A 9 -9.48 6.69 13.75
CA VAL A 9 -8.23 6.73 14.52
C VAL A 9 -7.38 5.52 14.13
N PRO A 10 -6.05 5.68 13.95
CA PRO A 10 -5.16 4.54 13.75
C PRO A 10 -5.32 3.50 14.85
N CYS A 11 -5.33 2.22 14.48
CA CYS A 11 -5.40 1.13 15.45
C CYS A 11 -4.13 1.10 16.30
N GLU A 12 -4.27 1.09 17.63
CA GLU A 12 -3.14 1.03 18.57
C GLU A 12 -2.36 -0.30 18.52
N VAL A 13 -2.96 -1.36 17.98
CA VAL A 13 -2.34 -2.70 17.93
C VAL A 13 -1.45 -2.87 16.70
N CYS A 14 -1.92 -2.45 15.53
CA CYS A 14 -1.19 -2.62 14.28
C CYS A 14 -0.62 -1.31 13.72
N GLU A 15 -0.87 -0.18 14.40
CA GLU A 15 -0.39 1.16 14.02
C GLU A 15 -0.73 1.54 12.57
N GLY A 16 -1.86 1.02 12.07
CA GLY A 16 -2.31 1.25 10.70
C GLY A 16 -1.73 0.30 9.65
N ALA A 17 -0.90 -0.68 10.04
CA ALA A 17 -0.35 -1.69 9.14
C ALA A 17 -1.39 -2.69 8.62
N ARG A 18 -2.55 -2.82 9.29
CA ARG A 18 -3.70 -3.69 8.91
C ARG A 18 -3.46 -5.21 9.00
N TYR A 19 -2.27 -5.64 9.44
CA TYR A 19 -1.91 -7.05 9.58
C TYR A 19 -1.41 -7.37 10.99
N ASN A 20 -1.48 -8.64 11.37
CA ASN A 20 -0.89 -9.14 12.63
C ASN A 20 0.64 -9.30 12.50
N ARG A 21 1.33 -9.49 13.63
CA ARG A 21 2.79 -9.59 13.67
C ARG A 21 3.32 -10.72 12.78
N ASP A 22 2.75 -11.92 12.92
CA ASP A 22 3.20 -13.10 12.18
C ASP A 22 3.12 -12.91 10.66
N THR A 23 2.15 -12.13 10.16
CA THR A 23 2.06 -11.77 8.74
C THR A 23 3.10 -10.73 8.33
N LEU A 24 3.44 -9.80 9.22
CA LEU A 24 4.44 -8.76 8.98
C LEU A 24 5.88 -9.28 9.06
N ASP A 25 6.10 -10.47 9.63
CA ASP A 25 7.39 -11.16 9.65
C ASP A 25 7.76 -11.77 8.29
N ILE A 26 6.80 -11.91 7.36
CA ILE A 26 7.05 -12.45 6.03
C ILE A 26 7.48 -11.34 5.07
N GLU A 27 8.67 -11.51 4.51
CA GLU A 27 9.26 -10.54 3.59
C GLU A 27 9.40 -11.07 2.17
N PHE A 28 9.22 -10.16 1.21
CA PHE A 28 9.60 -10.33 -0.18
C PHE A 28 10.57 -9.23 -0.57
N LYS A 29 11.77 -9.61 -1.05
CA LYS A 29 12.85 -8.66 -1.41
C LYS A 29 13.13 -7.63 -0.29
N GLY A 30 13.12 -8.05 0.98
CA GLY A 30 13.39 -7.19 2.13
C GLY A 30 12.26 -6.23 2.52
N LYS A 31 11.03 -6.46 2.05
CA LYS A 31 9.83 -5.72 2.47
C LYS A 31 8.71 -6.68 2.82
N ASN A 32 8.06 -6.46 3.95
CA ASN A 32 6.79 -7.11 4.27
C ASN A 32 5.62 -6.45 3.51
N ILE A 33 4.42 -7.02 3.64
CA ILE A 33 3.25 -6.56 2.88
C ILE A 33 2.86 -5.10 3.19
N ALA A 34 3.00 -4.64 4.44
CA ALA A 34 2.74 -3.25 4.79
C ALA A 34 3.77 -2.29 4.17
N GLY A 35 5.04 -2.71 4.11
CA GLY A 35 6.11 -2.01 3.40
C GLY A 35 5.85 -1.90 1.90
N VAL A 36 5.35 -2.98 1.27
CA VAL A 36 4.93 -2.97 -0.14
C VAL A 36 3.74 -2.03 -0.38
N LEU A 37 2.72 -2.07 0.48
CA LEU A 37 1.56 -1.18 0.37
C LEU A 37 1.91 0.30 0.60
N SER A 38 3.06 0.59 1.20
CA SER A 38 3.54 1.96 1.41
C SER A 38 4.26 2.54 0.18
N LEU A 39 4.60 1.70 -0.81
CA LEU A 39 5.26 2.15 -2.05
C LEU A 39 4.31 2.99 -2.91
N SER A 40 4.88 3.96 -3.62
CA SER A 40 4.21 4.62 -4.74
C SER A 40 4.03 3.64 -5.92
N CYS A 41 3.12 3.94 -6.85
CA CYS A 41 2.96 3.13 -8.06
C CYS A 41 4.24 3.08 -8.91
N GLU A 42 5.02 4.17 -8.91
CA GLU A 42 6.31 4.24 -9.59
C GLU A 42 7.38 3.35 -8.92
N GLU A 43 7.50 3.41 -7.58
CA GLU A 43 8.40 2.54 -6.83
C GLU A 43 7.99 1.06 -6.95
N ALA A 44 6.67 0.79 -6.93
CA ALA A 44 6.13 -0.54 -7.08
C ALA A 44 6.40 -1.12 -8.48
N LEU A 45 6.35 -0.29 -9.53
CA LEU A 45 6.68 -0.69 -10.88
C LEU A 45 8.12 -1.22 -10.97
N GLU A 46 9.08 -0.50 -10.37
CA GLU A 46 10.48 -0.94 -10.30
C GLU A 46 10.63 -2.20 -9.43
N PHE A 47 10.01 -2.21 -8.25
CA PHE A 47 10.08 -3.31 -7.30
C PHE A 47 9.53 -4.63 -7.87
N PHE A 48 8.48 -4.56 -8.69
CA PHE A 48 7.84 -5.70 -9.35
C PHE A 48 8.25 -5.89 -10.82
N SER A 49 9.37 -5.32 -11.26
CA SER A 49 9.90 -5.45 -12.62
C SER A 49 9.99 -6.89 -13.15
N ASN A 50 10.30 -7.86 -12.28
CA ASN A 50 10.39 -9.29 -12.62
C ASN A 50 9.03 -10.04 -12.50
N GLN A 51 7.93 -9.32 -12.28
CA GLN A 51 6.58 -9.83 -12.09
C GLN A 51 5.64 -9.15 -13.10
N PRO A 52 5.62 -9.62 -14.37
CA PRO A 52 4.98 -8.90 -15.48
C PRO A 52 3.50 -8.60 -15.28
N SER A 53 2.78 -9.49 -14.59
CA SER A 53 1.36 -9.29 -14.28
C SER A 53 1.15 -8.08 -13.39
N ILE A 54 2.00 -7.83 -12.40
CA ILE A 54 1.89 -6.69 -11.48
C ILE A 54 2.42 -5.43 -12.16
N ALA A 55 3.63 -5.50 -12.74
CA ALA A 55 4.28 -4.38 -13.41
C ALA A 55 3.38 -3.76 -14.49
N ARG A 56 2.64 -4.56 -15.27
CA ARG A 56 1.70 -4.06 -16.28
C ARG A 56 0.63 -3.13 -15.69
N HIS A 57 0.06 -3.48 -14.54
CA HIS A 57 -0.97 -2.64 -13.90
C HIS A 57 -0.35 -1.36 -13.34
N MET A 58 0.83 -1.46 -12.73
CA MET A 58 1.54 -0.29 -12.21
C MET A 58 1.93 0.67 -13.33
N GLN A 59 2.40 0.14 -14.47
CA GLN A 59 2.74 0.93 -15.65
C GLN A 59 1.55 1.75 -16.13
N THR A 60 0.35 1.17 -16.19
CA THR A 60 -0.85 1.91 -16.61
C THR A 60 -1.14 3.09 -15.68
N LEU A 61 -0.97 2.92 -14.36
CA LEU A 61 -1.15 4.01 -13.39
C LEU A 61 -0.09 5.10 -13.55
N VAL A 62 1.16 4.71 -13.80
CA VAL A 62 2.27 5.64 -14.07
C VAL A 62 2.02 6.42 -15.37
N ASP A 63 1.57 5.75 -16.44
CA ASP A 63 1.32 6.35 -17.76
C ASP A 63 0.24 7.45 -17.72
N VAL A 64 -0.76 7.31 -16.84
CA VAL A 64 -1.81 8.33 -16.62
C VAL A 64 -1.41 9.41 -15.60
N GLY A 65 -0.17 9.38 -15.11
CA GLY A 65 0.37 10.36 -14.17
C GLY A 65 0.06 10.10 -12.69
N LEU A 66 -0.39 8.89 -12.33
CA LEU A 66 -0.68 8.49 -10.94
C LEU A 66 0.50 7.79 -10.26
N GLY A 67 1.73 7.94 -10.78
CA GLY A 67 2.94 7.31 -10.24
C GLY A 67 3.19 7.60 -8.75
N TYR A 68 2.78 8.77 -8.27
CA TYR A 68 2.94 9.22 -6.89
C TYR A 68 1.96 8.59 -5.88
N VAL A 69 0.88 7.96 -6.36
CA VAL A 69 -0.15 7.38 -5.48
C VAL A 69 0.40 6.13 -4.82
N ARG A 70 0.21 6.00 -3.51
CA ARG A 70 0.64 4.80 -2.76
C ARG A 70 -0.37 3.67 -2.91
N LEU A 71 0.11 2.43 -3.03
CA LEU A 71 -0.74 1.26 -3.24
C LEU A 71 -1.78 1.06 -2.12
N GLY A 72 -1.38 1.30 -0.87
CA GLY A 72 -2.23 1.16 0.32
C GLY A 72 -3.04 2.41 0.66
N GLN A 73 -2.99 3.46 -0.16
CA GLN A 73 -3.72 4.70 0.07
C GLN A 73 -5.23 4.39 0.12
N PRO A 74 -5.93 4.74 1.21
CA PRO A 74 -7.37 4.58 1.27
C PRO A 74 -8.04 5.49 0.24
N ALA A 75 -9.05 4.97 -0.46
CA ALA A 75 -9.96 5.81 -1.22
C ALA A 75 -10.88 6.57 -0.24
N PRO A 76 -11.11 7.88 -0.47
CA PRO A 76 -12.08 8.65 0.32
C PRO A 76 -13.52 8.18 0.11
#